data_AF-A0A5C4SAD0-F1
#
_entry.id   AF-A0A5C4SAD0-F1
#
_cell.length_a   1.000
_cell.length_b   1.000
_cell.length_c   1.000
_cell.angle_alpha   90.00
_cell.angle_beta   90.00
_cell.angle_gamma   90.00
#
_symmetry.space_group_name_H-M   'P 1'
#
loop_
_entity.id
_entity.type
_entity.pdbx_description
1 polymer ?
#
loop_
_entity_poly.entity_id
_entity_poly.type
_entity_poly.pdbx_seq_one_letter_code
_entity_poly.pdbx_strand_id
1 'polypeptide(L)'
;MQAGHHGSVPAIAADAVAPAAASPAKGAPIDSSKCILPTDYMRAHHMQELNKWRKDSVRDGNRTFVNPEGAHFDKSLNTCMGCHGSNPMFCFMCHEYANVKPTCWNCHLSPMEVPQ
;
A
#
# COMPACT_ATOMS: atom_id res chain seq x y z
N MET A 1 -55.48 36.19 6.15
CA MET A 1 -54.49 35.49 5.31
C MET A 1 -53.10 36.01 5.73
N GLN A 2 -52.58 35.50 6.85
CA GLN A 2 -51.37 34.64 6.95
C GLN A 2 -50.09 35.38 6.48
N ALA A 3 -49.40 36.11 7.36
CA ALA A 3 -48.25 35.66 8.17
C ALA A 3 -47.15 35.00 7.30
N GLY A 4 -46.03 35.65 7.02
CA GLY A 4 -44.89 35.74 7.95
C GLY A 4 -43.95 34.55 7.71
N HIS A 5 -42.73 34.57 8.24
CA HIS A 5 -41.70 33.51 8.19
C HIS A 5 -40.73 33.57 6.98
N HIS A 6 -39.90 34.61 7.00
CA HIS A 6 -38.54 34.57 6.49
C HIS A 6 -37.75 33.55 7.34
N GLY A 7 -37.56 32.35 6.81
CA GLY A 7 -36.79 31.29 7.46
C GLY A 7 -35.29 31.56 7.32
N SER A 8 -34.68 32.03 8.41
CA SER A 8 -33.23 32.04 8.59
C SER A 8 -32.70 30.61 8.55
N VAL A 9 -31.87 30.30 7.55
CA VAL A 9 -31.13 29.04 7.51
C VAL A 9 -29.99 29.16 8.54
N PRO A 10 -29.89 28.27 9.54
CA PRO A 10 -28.83 28.35 10.52
C PRO A 10 -27.48 28.01 9.89
N ALA A 11 -26.45 28.69 10.38
CA ALA A 11 -25.06 28.40 10.10
C ALA A 11 -24.75 26.93 10.42
N ILE A 12 -24.24 26.19 9.43
CA ILE A 12 -23.65 24.88 9.67
C ILE A 12 -22.42 25.05 10.55
N ALA A 13 -22.47 24.41 11.72
CA ALA A 13 -21.36 24.30 12.64
C ALA A 13 -20.25 23.44 12.01
N ALA A 14 -19.02 23.80 12.34
CA ALA A 14 -17.81 23.14 11.91
C ALA A 14 -17.75 21.69 12.40
N ASP A 15 -17.63 20.74 11.48
CA ASP A 15 -17.06 19.44 11.78
C ASP A 15 -15.54 19.52 11.60
N ALA A 16 -14.84 19.25 12.69
CA ALA A 16 -13.40 19.22 12.76
C ALA A 16 -12.85 18.18 11.78
N VAL A 17 -12.06 18.64 10.81
CA VAL A 17 -11.19 17.77 10.01
C VAL A 17 -10.21 17.12 10.98
N ALA A 18 -10.38 15.81 11.21
CA ALA A 18 -9.40 15.00 11.89
C ALA A 18 -8.03 15.17 11.19
N PRO A 19 -6.92 15.33 11.93
CA PRO A 19 -5.63 15.47 11.30
C PRO A 19 -5.34 14.22 10.48
N ALA A 20 -5.16 14.40 9.17
CA ALA A 20 -4.58 13.40 8.31
C ALA A 20 -3.27 12.93 8.96
N ALA A 21 -3.19 11.62 9.23
CA ALA A 21 -1.96 11.01 9.71
C ALA A 21 -0.82 11.45 8.80
N ALA A 22 0.18 12.10 9.39
CA ALA A 22 1.31 12.63 8.66
C ALA A 22 1.96 11.52 7.85
N SER A 23 2.05 11.72 6.53
CA SER A 23 2.86 10.86 5.68
C SER A 23 4.30 10.84 6.20
N PRO A 24 4.95 9.67 6.32
CA PRO A 24 6.31 9.62 6.84
C PRO A 24 7.24 10.45 5.94
N ALA A 25 8.03 11.30 6.60
CA ALA A 25 8.98 12.18 5.94
C ALA A 25 9.99 11.37 5.11
N LYS A 26 10.27 11.84 3.89
CA LYS A 26 11.33 11.31 3.02
C LYS A 26 12.68 11.37 3.75
N GLY A 27 13.30 10.21 3.98
CA GLY A 27 14.74 10.11 4.25
C GLY A 27 15.20 9.50 5.58
N ALA A 28 14.31 9.00 6.44
CA ALA A 28 14.76 8.16 7.56
C ALA A 28 15.25 6.79 7.03
N PRO A 29 16.35 6.21 7.57
CA PRO A 29 16.71 4.83 7.28
C PRO A 29 15.53 3.94 7.64
N ILE A 30 14.95 3.25 6.66
CA ILE A 30 13.86 2.35 6.94
C ILE A 30 14.46 1.07 7.53
N ASP A 31 14.12 0.79 8.80
CA ASP A 31 14.51 -0.45 9.45
C ASP A 31 13.79 -1.63 8.78
N SER A 32 14.52 -2.35 7.91
CA SER A 32 14.05 -3.58 7.25
C SER A 32 14.29 -4.84 8.09
N SER A 33 14.76 -4.72 9.34
CA SER A 33 15.03 -5.87 10.22
C SER A 33 13.75 -6.53 10.73
N LYS A 34 12.63 -5.81 10.77
CA LYS A 34 11.32 -6.33 11.16
C LYS A 34 10.39 -6.45 9.95
N CYS A 35 9.94 -7.67 9.68
CA CYS A 35 8.92 -7.93 8.68
C CYS A 35 7.51 -7.88 9.30
N ILE A 36 6.48 -7.95 8.46
CA ILE A 36 5.07 -8.06 8.89
C ILE A 36 4.77 -9.32 9.71
N LEU A 37 5.66 -10.31 9.66
CA LEU A 37 5.62 -11.61 10.33
C LEU A 37 7.04 -11.98 10.79
N PRO A 38 7.23 -12.98 11.67
CA PRO A 38 8.55 -13.43 12.10
C PRO A 38 9.50 -13.70 10.92
N THR A 39 10.78 -13.34 11.08
CA THR A 39 11.77 -13.39 9.98
C THR A 39 12.00 -14.80 9.46
N ASP A 40 12.02 -15.80 10.34
CA ASP A 40 12.11 -17.22 9.99
C ASP A 40 10.92 -17.66 9.13
N TYR A 41 9.70 -17.29 9.52
CA TYR A 41 8.50 -17.54 8.73
C TYR A 41 8.59 -16.86 7.36
N MET A 42 8.96 -15.57 7.32
CA MET A 42 9.05 -14.83 6.07
C MET A 42 10.09 -15.41 5.13
N ARG A 43 11.22 -15.94 5.61
CA ARG A 43 12.20 -16.62 4.75
C ARG A 43 11.65 -17.90 4.12
N ALA A 44 10.87 -18.67 4.87
CA ALA A 44 10.29 -19.93 4.38
C ALA A 44 9.04 -19.72 3.50
N HIS A 45 8.25 -18.67 3.77
CA HIS A 45 6.89 -18.51 3.25
C HIS A 45 6.66 -17.22 2.46
N HIS A 46 7.70 -16.42 2.19
CA HIS A 46 7.58 -15.10 1.54
C HIS A 46 6.62 -15.11 0.34
N MET A 47 6.85 -16.03 -0.60
CA MET A 47 6.09 -16.08 -1.85
C MET A 47 4.66 -16.58 -1.67
N GLN A 48 4.43 -17.41 -0.65
CA GLN A 48 3.09 -17.88 -0.30
C GLN A 48 2.26 -16.73 0.27
N GLU A 49 2.86 -15.91 1.13
CA GLU A 49 2.21 -14.73 1.72
C GLU A 49 1.89 -13.70 0.63
N LEU A 50 2.83 -13.40 -0.28
CA LEU A 50 2.58 -12.51 -1.42
C LEU A 50 1.45 -13.00 -2.33
N ASN A 51 1.41 -14.30 -2.62
CA ASN A 51 0.36 -14.88 -3.45
C ASN A 51 -1.01 -14.82 -2.76
N LYS A 52 -1.03 -15.05 -1.43
CA LYS A 52 -2.23 -14.88 -0.62
C LYS A 52 -2.71 -13.44 -0.64
N TRP A 53 -1.83 -12.47 -0.38
CA TRP A 53 -2.18 -11.05 -0.40
C TRP A 53 -2.70 -10.59 -1.75
N ARG A 54 -2.12 -11.08 -2.85
CA ARG A 54 -2.62 -10.81 -4.21
C ARG A 54 -4.05 -11.35 -4.39
N LYS A 55 -4.34 -12.57 -3.95
CA LYS A 55 -5.70 -13.12 -4.03
C LYS A 55 -6.66 -12.31 -3.15
N ASP A 56 -6.33 -12.14 -1.88
CA ASP A 56 -7.16 -11.45 -0.90
C ASP A 56 -7.51 -10.03 -1.40
N SER A 57 -6.53 -9.27 -1.91
CA SER A 57 -6.71 -7.88 -2.34
C SER A 57 -7.41 -7.73 -3.70
N VAL A 58 -7.05 -8.55 -4.69
CA VAL A 58 -7.55 -8.42 -6.08
C VAL A 58 -8.86 -9.16 -6.28
N ARG A 59 -9.04 -10.32 -5.64
CA ARG A 59 -10.18 -11.21 -5.87
C ARG A 59 -11.22 -11.10 -4.77
N ASP A 60 -10.78 -11.02 -3.53
CA ASP A 60 -11.70 -11.09 -2.39
C ASP A 60 -12.02 -9.69 -1.83
N GLY A 61 -11.35 -8.64 -2.33
CA GLY A 61 -11.50 -7.25 -1.85
C GLY A 61 -11.00 -7.02 -0.42
N ASN A 62 -10.40 -8.03 0.21
CA ASN A 62 -9.85 -7.97 1.55
C ASN A 62 -8.45 -7.34 1.49
N ARG A 63 -8.35 -6.07 1.92
CA ARG A 63 -7.11 -5.29 1.81
C ARG A 63 -6.36 -5.08 3.13
N THR A 64 -6.89 -5.52 4.27
CA THR A 64 -6.25 -5.31 5.57
C THR A 64 -5.68 -6.61 6.12
N PHE A 65 -4.45 -6.56 6.60
CA PHE A 65 -3.77 -7.61 7.34
C PHE A 65 -3.46 -7.11 8.76
N VAL A 66 -3.60 -7.98 9.76
CA VAL A 66 -3.21 -7.71 11.14
C VAL A 66 -2.20 -8.75 11.54
N ASN A 67 -1.01 -8.33 11.98
CA ASN A 67 0.03 -9.26 12.42
C ASN A 67 -0.26 -9.80 13.83
N PRO A 68 0.49 -10.81 14.31
CA PRO A 68 0.35 -11.33 15.67
C PRO A 68 0.54 -10.31 16.80
N GLU A 69 1.20 -9.19 16.51
CA GLU A 69 1.44 -8.08 17.45
C GLU A 69 0.30 -7.04 17.45
N GLY A 70 -0.72 -7.22 16.60
CA GLY A 70 -1.85 -6.30 16.45
C GLY A 70 -1.60 -5.11 15.50
N ALA A 71 -0.45 -5.05 14.84
CA ALA A 71 -0.14 -4.02 13.87
C ALA A 71 -0.91 -4.25 12.55
N HIS A 72 -1.45 -3.16 12.00
CA HIS A 72 -2.25 -3.17 10.78
C HIS A 72 -1.40 -2.85 9.56
N PHE A 73 -1.64 -3.58 8.48
CA PHE A 73 -0.95 -3.42 7.20
C PHE A 73 -1.93 -3.51 6.04
N ASP A 74 -1.65 -2.77 4.97
CA ASP A 74 -2.34 -2.96 3.71
C ASP A 74 -1.77 -4.18 2.99
N LYS A 75 -2.63 -5.02 2.43
CA LYS A 75 -2.27 -6.16 1.57
C LYS A 75 -1.85 -5.66 0.19
N SER A 76 -0.73 -4.97 0.15
CA SER A 76 -0.16 -4.28 -1.00
C SER A 76 1.34 -4.51 -1.06
N LEU A 77 1.90 -4.59 -2.27
CA LEU A 77 3.35 -4.58 -2.46
C LEU A 77 3.98 -3.31 -1.89
N ASN A 78 3.25 -2.18 -1.85
CA ASN A 78 3.74 -0.94 -1.27
C ASN A 78 4.08 -1.06 0.21
N THR A 79 3.37 -1.92 0.95
CA THR A 79 3.68 -2.21 2.36
C THR A 79 5.08 -2.80 2.48
N CYS A 80 5.44 -3.73 1.59
CA CYS A 80 6.79 -4.31 1.57
C CYS A 80 7.82 -3.28 1.09
N MET A 81 7.49 -2.48 0.08
CA MET A 81 8.38 -1.44 -0.47
C MET A 81 8.62 -0.29 0.52
N GLY A 82 7.77 -0.13 1.54
CA GLY A 82 8.04 0.76 2.67
C GLY A 82 9.43 0.53 3.24
N CYS A 83 9.87 -0.73 3.37
CA CYS A 83 11.21 -1.10 3.85
C CYS A 83 12.15 -1.63 2.75
N HIS A 84 11.62 -2.15 1.62
CA HIS A 84 12.40 -2.70 0.51
C HIS A 84 12.62 -1.74 -0.67
N GLY A 85 12.30 -0.45 -0.51
CA GLY A 85 12.28 0.54 -1.59
C GLY A 85 13.64 1.08 -2.05
N SER A 86 14.75 0.72 -1.42
CA SER A 86 16.06 1.31 -1.71
C SER A 86 16.76 0.74 -2.95
N ASN A 87 16.34 -0.43 -3.45
CA ASN A 87 16.94 -1.04 -4.63
C ASN A 87 16.12 -0.70 -5.90
N PRO A 88 16.63 0.14 -6.81
CA PRO A 88 15.91 0.50 -8.05
C PRO A 88 15.69 -0.71 -8.97
N MET A 89 16.47 -1.79 -8.81
CA MET A 89 16.33 -3.02 -9.58
C MET A 89 15.45 -4.08 -8.91
N PHE A 90 14.87 -3.80 -7.72
CA PHE A 90 14.08 -4.77 -6.96
C PHE A 90 12.97 -5.42 -7.80
N CYS A 91 12.23 -4.59 -8.54
CA CYS A 91 11.11 -5.06 -9.36
C CYS A 91 11.60 -6.11 -10.37
N PHE A 92 12.71 -5.86 -11.06
CA PHE A 92 13.27 -6.81 -12.03
C PHE A 92 13.74 -8.09 -11.36
N MET A 93 14.50 -8.00 -10.26
CA MET A 93 15.02 -9.17 -9.55
C MET A 93 13.90 -10.06 -9.01
N CYS A 94 12.84 -9.45 -8.47
CA CYS A 94 11.67 -10.18 -7.98
C CYS A 94 10.93 -10.90 -9.11
N HIS A 95 10.74 -10.23 -10.25
CA HIS A 95 10.07 -10.80 -11.41
C HIS A 95 10.89 -11.91 -12.09
N GLU A 96 12.20 -11.77 -12.15
CA GLU A 96 13.12 -12.80 -12.62
C GLU A 96 13.07 -14.02 -11.69
N TYR A 97 13.20 -13.80 -10.37
CA TYR A 97 13.12 -14.87 -9.36
C TYR A 97 11.78 -15.62 -9.40
N ALA A 98 10.67 -14.89 -9.51
CA ALA A 98 9.34 -15.47 -9.59
C ALA A 98 9.02 -16.07 -10.98
N ASN A 99 9.91 -15.90 -11.96
CA ASN A 99 9.68 -16.24 -13.37
C ASN A 99 8.35 -15.68 -13.91
N VAL A 100 8.02 -14.45 -13.49
CA VAL A 100 6.81 -13.74 -13.93
C VAL A 100 7.23 -12.61 -14.85
N LYS A 101 6.93 -12.74 -16.13
CA LYS A 101 7.16 -11.69 -17.13
C LYS A 101 5.98 -10.73 -17.15
N PRO A 102 6.13 -9.45 -16.74
CA PRO A 102 5.07 -8.47 -16.90
C PRO A 102 4.77 -8.33 -18.39
N THR A 103 3.57 -8.71 -18.82
CA THR A 103 3.19 -8.64 -20.24
C THR A 103 2.90 -7.21 -20.70
N CYS A 104 2.84 -6.26 -19.76
CA CYS A 104 2.66 -4.84 -20.03
C CYS A 104 3.68 -4.33 -21.06
N TRP A 105 4.93 -4.80 -20.95
CA TRP A 105 6.05 -4.38 -21.81
C TRP A 105 6.04 -5.00 -23.20
N ASN A 106 5.15 -5.95 -23.46
CA ASN A 106 4.95 -6.47 -24.82
C ASN A 106 4.30 -5.41 -25.72
N CYS A 107 3.64 -4.41 -25.12
CA CYS A 107 2.96 -3.32 -25.83
C CYS A 107 3.43 -1.93 -25.38
N HIS A 108 3.96 -1.79 -24.17
CA HIS A 108 4.51 -0.52 -23.65
C HIS A 108 6.04 -0.57 -23.63
N LEU A 109 6.70 0.55 -23.91
CA LEU A 109 8.14 0.68 -23.70
C LEU A 109 8.45 0.58 -22.21
N SER A 110 9.43 -0.24 -21.84
CA SER A 110 9.92 -0.30 -20.47
C SER A 110 10.48 1.06 -20.07
N PRO A 111 10.34 1.48 -18.80
CA PRO A 111 11.00 2.66 -18.27
C PRO A 111 12.53 2.61 -18.39
N MET A 112 13.11 1.44 -18.70
CA MET A 112 14.55 1.25 -18.97
C MET A 112 14.94 1.53 -20.42
N GLU A 113 13.98 1.44 -21.36
CA GLU A 113 14.20 1.72 -22.79
C GLU A 113 13.86 3.18 -23.15
N VAL A 114 13.09 3.86 -22.30
CA VAL A 114 12.80 5.29 -22.44
C VAL A 114 13.83 6.06 -21.61
N PRO A 115 14.69 6.90 -22.22
CA PRO A 115 15.55 7.81 -21.47
C PRO A 115 14.69 8.65 -20.51
N GLN A 116 15.04 8.64 -19.22
CA GLN A 116 14.39 9.46 -18.18
C GLN A 116 14.77 10.93 -18.31
#